data_AF-A0A2A4RCE7-F1
#
_entry.id   AF-A0A2A4RCE7-F1
#
_cell.length_a   1.000
_cell.length_b   1.000
_cell.length_c   1.000
_cell.angle_alpha   90.00
_cell.angle_beta   90.00
_cell.angle_gamma   90.00
#
_symmetry.space_group_name_H-M   'P 1'
#
loop_
_entity.id
_entity.type
_entity.pdbx_description
1 polymer ?
#
loop_
_entity_poly.entity_id
_entity_poly.type
_entity_poly.pdbx_seq_one_letter_code
_entity_poly.pdbx_strand_id
1 'polypeptide(L)' 'MPLYSIDKLINETRRLAAEFKNTTGTMLPVSGEIARYDVSTLLDLKLEDNNKGYDAIGKGVRDGLRVIIKSRVI' A
#
# COMPACT_ATOMS: atom_id res chain seq x y z
N MET A 1 -14.94 11.08 6.96
CA MET A 1 -14.04 10.23 7.78
C MET A 1 -12.66 10.83 7.70
N PRO A 2 -11.95 11.06 8.82
CA PRO A 2 -10.83 11.99 8.84
C PRO A 2 -9.65 11.36 8.09
N LEU A 3 -9.39 11.87 6.88
CA LEU A 3 -8.24 11.52 6.04
C LEU A 3 -6.92 11.51 6.85
N TYR A 4 -6.83 12.40 7.84
CA TYR A 4 -5.72 12.53 8.78
C TYR A 4 -5.41 11.27 9.63
N SER A 5 -6.38 10.37 9.82
CA SER A 5 -6.20 9.16 10.63
C SER A 5 -5.55 8.01 9.86
N ILE A 6 -5.75 7.92 8.54
CA ILE A 6 -5.24 6.80 7.74
C ILE A 6 -3.75 6.96 7.46
N ASP A 7 -3.31 8.15 7.04
CA ASP A 7 -1.88 8.43 6.81
C ASP A 7 -1.04 8.15 8.06
N LYS A 8 -1.55 8.56 9.23
CA LYS A 8 -0.90 8.31 10.51
C LYS A 8 -0.85 6.81 10.82
N LEU A 9 -1.95 6.08 10.63
CA LEU A 9 -2.02 4.64 10.86
C LEU A 9 -1.04 3.87 9.96
N ILE A 10 -0.94 4.24 8.67
CA ILE A 10 0.01 3.64 7.74
C ILE A 10 1.46 3.95 8.15
N ASN A 11 1.75 5.19 8.57
CA ASN A 11 3.07 5.56 9.05
C ASN A 11 3.49 4.79 10.31
N GLU A 12 2.58 4.63 11.29
CA GLU A 12 2.83 3.84 12.50
C GLU A 12 3.04 2.36 12.15
N THR A 13 2.21 1.81 11.25
CA THR A 13 2.32 0.42 10.78
C THR A 13 3.67 0.19 10.08
N ARG A 14 4.13 1.15 9.26
CA ARG A 14 5.44 1.08 8.59
C ARG A 14 6.58 1.05 9.60
N ARG A 15 6.53 1.93 10.61
CA ARG A 15 7.53 1.96 11.69
C ARG A 15 7.56 0.63 12.44
N LEU A 16 6.40 0.11 12.83
CA LEU A 16 6.29 -1.17 13.53
C LEU A 16 6.83 -2.33 12.69
N ALA A 17 6.49 -2.40 11.41
CA ALA A 17 6.97 -3.44 10.50
C ALA A 17 8.51 -3.43 10.39
N ALA A 18 9.13 -2.25 10.31
CA ALA A 18 10.58 -2.10 10.28
C ALA A 18 11.24 -2.51 11.61
N GLU A 19 10.71 -2.06 12.75
CA GLU A 19 11.20 -2.45 14.08
C GLU A 19 11.05 -3.97 14.30
N PHE A 20 9.93 -4.56 13.89
CA PHE A 20 9.69 -6.00 13.97
C PHE A 20 10.74 -6.79 13.17
N LYS A 21 11.03 -6.38 11.94
CA LYS A 21 12.07 -7.01 11.11
C LYS A 21 13.46 -6.88 11.72
N ASN A 22 13.82 -5.70 12.21
CA ASN A 22 15.12 -5.48 12.85
C ASN A 22 15.29 -6.31 14.13
N THR A 23 14.20 -6.53 14.87
CA THR A 23 14.21 -7.27 16.15
C THR A 23 14.15 -8.78 15.94
N THR A 24 13.33 -9.25 15.01
CA THR A 24 13.03 -10.69 14.84
C THR A 24 13.75 -11.34 13.66
N GLY A 25 14.30 -10.54 12.74
CA GLY A 25 14.80 -11.01 11.45
C GLY A 25 13.72 -11.41 10.44
N THR A 26 12.43 -11.36 10.82
CA THR A 26 11.29 -11.76 9.98
C THR A 26 10.42 -10.58 9.59
N MET A 27 9.78 -10.63 8.42
CA MET A 27 8.92 -9.52 7.97
C MET A 27 7.53 -9.61 8.60
N LEU A 28 6.95 -8.46 8.97
CA LEU A 28 5.54 -8.38 9.33
C LEU A 28 4.68 -8.44 8.05
N PRO A 29 3.60 -9.23 7.99
CA PRO A 29 2.78 -9.42 6.78
C PRO A 29 1.82 -8.24 6.55
N VAL A 30 2.36 -7.03 6.50
CA VAL A 30 1.62 -5.77 6.26
C VAL A 30 2.23 -4.93 5.13
N SER A 31 3.35 -5.39 4.56
CA SER A 31 4.08 -4.67 3.52
C SER A 31 3.28 -4.47 2.23
N GLY A 32 2.31 -5.34 1.95
CA GLY A 32 1.42 -5.23 0.79
C GLY A 32 0.40 -4.10 0.95
N GLU A 33 -0.20 -3.99 2.12
CA GLU A 33 -1.16 -2.95 2.50
C GLU A 33 -0.50 -1.57 2.44
N ILE A 34 0.70 -1.44 3.02
CA ILE A 34 1.49 -0.21 2.98
C ILE A 34 1.81 0.17 1.52
N ALA A 35 2.29 -0.77 0.72
CA ALA A 35 2.64 -0.51 -0.67
C ALA A 35 1.41 -0.10 -1.52
N ARG A 36 0.25 -0.73 -1.31
CA ARG A 36 -0.99 -0.37 -2.00
C ARG A 36 -1.42 1.04 -1.68
N TYR A 37 -1.36 1.42 -0.40
CA TYR A 37 -1.64 2.79 0.02
C TYR A 37 -0.68 3.77 -0.65
N ASP A 38 0.63 3.58 -0.48
CA ASP A 38 1.66 4.49 -0.96
C ASP A 38 1.57 4.69 -2.48
N VAL A 39 1.45 3.60 -3.24
CA VAL A 39 1.36 3.67 -4.70
C VAL A 39 0.06 4.32 -5.15
N SER A 40 -1.06 4.04 -4.49
CA SER A 40 -2.34 4.68 -4.83
C SER A 40 -2.33 6.18 -4.60
N THR A 41 -1.71 6.63 -3.50
CA THR A 41 -1.59 8.04 -3.15
C THR A 41 -0.59 8.77 -4.05
N LEU A 42 0.58 8.16 -4.33
CA LEU A 42 1.63 8.77 -5.14
C LEU A 42 1.29 8.85 -6.63
N LEU A 43 0.59 7.85 -7.17
CA LEU A 43 0.26 7.75 -8.59
C LEU A 43 -1.19 8.11 -8.91
N ASP A 44 -1.95 8.61 -7.93
CA ASP A 44 -3.39 8.87 -7.99
C ASP A 44 -4.17 7.73 -8.67
N LEU A 45 -4.04 6.53 -8.11
CA LEU A 45 -4.75 5.36 -8.59
C LEU A 45 -6.04 5.15 -7.79
N LYS A 46 -7.00 4.49 -8.42
CA LYS A 46 -8.19 3.98 -7.73
C LYS A 46 -7.91 2.54 -7.29
N LEU A 47 -7.80 2.32 -5.98
CA LEU A 47 -7.72 0.97 -5.42
C LEU A 47 -9.00 0.19 -5.69
N GLU A 48 -8.85 -1.09 -6.01
CA GLU A 48 -9.96 -2.02 -6.22
C GLU A 48 -9.84 -3.20 -5.25
N ASP A 49 -10.95 -3.89 -5.01
CA ASP A 49 -10.99 -5.00 -4.07
C ASP A 49 -10.15 -6.20 -4.53
N ASN A 50 -9.60 -6.93 -3.55
CA ASN A 50 -8.71 -8.09 -3.71
C ASN A 50 -9.26 -9.26 -4.57
N ASN A 51 -10.53 -9.21 -4.98
CA ASN A 51 -11.16 -10.25 -5.80
C ASN A 51 -10.96 -10.05 -7.31
N LYS A 52 -10.16 -9.07 -7.72
CA LYS A 52 -9.81 -8.82 -9.12
C LYS A 52 -8.33 -9.14 -9.33
N GLY A 53 -7.95 -9.62 -10.52
CA GLY A 53 -6.54 -9.96 -10.86
C GLY A 53 -5.59 -8.75 -10.96
N TYR A 54 -5.96 -7.61 -10.37
CA TYR A 54 -5.22 -6.35 -10.34
C TYR A 54 -5.61 -5.57 -9.07
N ASP A 55 -4.69 -4.73 -8.57
CA ASP A 55 -4.85 -4.03 -7.29
C ASP A 55 -5.45 -2.62 -7.45
N ALA A 56 -5.23 -1.99 -8.60
CA ALA A 56 -5.71 -0.63 -8.86
C ALA A 56 -5.96 -0.35 -10.35
N ILE A 57 -6.76 0.68 -10.62
CA ILE A 57 -6.96 1.25 -11.96
C ILE A 57 -6.39 2.66 -11.99
N GLY A 58 -5.65 2.99 -13.04
CA GLY A 58 -5.14 4.34 -13.27
C GLY A 58 -6.27 5.35 -13.52
N LYS A 59 -6.00 6.63 -13.24
CA LYS A 59 -6.89 7.74 -13.55
C LYS A 59 -6.24 8.70 -14.55
N GLY A 60 -7.04 9.61 -15.12
CA GLY A 60 -6.56 10.67 -16.00
C GLY A 60 -5.85 10.14 -17.23
N VAL A 61 -4.56 10.45 -17.38
CA VAL A 61 -3.73 9.99 -18.51
C VAL A 61 -3.55 8.46 -18.53
N ARG A 62 -3.78 7.80 -17.39
CA ARG A 62 -3.66 6.34 -17.21
C ARG A 62 -5.02 5.67 -17.04
N ASP A 63 -6.10 6.35 -17.42
CA ASP A 63 -7.45 5.83 -17.24
C ASP A 63 -7.63 4.46 -17.91
N GLY A 64 -8.28 3.54 -17.19
CA GLY A 64 -8.50 2.17 -17.63
C GLY A 64 -7.29 1.22 -17.55
N LEU A 65 -6.08 1.70 -17.23
CA LEU A 65 -4.91 0.83 -17.06
C LEU A 65 -5.00 0.06 -15.73
N ARG A 66 -4.90 -1.27 -15.81
CA ARG A 66 -4.88 -2.16 -14.65
C ARG A 66 -3.46 -2.30 -14.12
N VAL A 67 -3.29 -2.08 -12.82
CA VAL A 67 -1.99 -2.10 -12.14
C VAL A 67 -1.97 -3.20 -11.07
N ILE A 68 -0.88 -3.97 -11.03
CA ILE A 68 -0.58 -4.91 -9.95
C ILE A 68 0.53 -4.30 -9.10
N ILE A 69 0.29 -4.19 -7.79
CA ILE A 69 1.18 -3.56 -6.83
C ILE A 69 1.85 -4.68 -6.03
N LYS A 70 3.15 -4.90 -6.28
CA LYS A 70 3.95 -5.89 -5.56
C LYS A 70 4.91 -5.18 -4.60
N SER A 71 4.71 -5.39 -3.30
CA SER A 71 5.69 -5.00 -2.29
C SER A 71 6.88 -5.95 -2.33
N ARG A 72 8.10 -5.41 -2.36
CA ARG A 72 9.33 -6.22 -2.38
C ARG A 72 10.14 -6.13 -1.11
N VAL A 73 10.11 -5.00 -0.40
CA VAL A 73 10.89 -4.82 0.83
C VAL A 73 10.24 -3.78 1.74
N ILE A 74 9.91 -4.20 2.96
CA ILE A 74 10.14 -3.44 4.20
C ILE A 74 11.15 -4.25 4.99
#